data_AF-A0A9W6Y9A3-F1
#
_entry.id   AF-A0A9W6Y9A3-F1
#
_cell.length_a   1.000
_cell.length_b   1.000
_cell.length_c   1.000
_cell.angle_alpha   90.00
_cell.angle_beta   90.00
_cell.angle_gamma   90.00
#
_symmetry.space_group_name_H-M   'P 1'
#
loop_
_entity.id
_entity.type
_entity.pdbx_description
1 polymer ?
#
loop_
_entity_poly.entity_id
_entity_poly.type
_entity_poly.pdbx_seq_one_letter_code
_entity_poly.pdbx_strand_id
1 'polypeptide(L)'
;MDAWAGVARKLQGLRAFAKTELIGKSAQARFNVLIGHHHDYDKVPAAASGVTDDYDETIQLLDDLLLQLDEHAKMEELKSEKQKNKIAAEEKTGKYIRDKAVFRLKNGRNVKMSRPNSLCPRPRKLHSRC
;
A
#
# COMPACT_ATOMS: atom_id res chain seq x y z
N MET A 1 -13.40 11.87 -1.31
CA MET A 1 -14.45 12.89 -1.52
C MET A 1 -13.92 14.31 -1.34
N ASP A 2 -13.03 14.58 -0.38
CA ASP A 2 -12.51 15.94 -0.13
C ASP A 2 -11.70 16.57 -1.26
N ALA A 3 -10.89 15.78 -1.99
CA ALA A 3 -10.08 16.31 -3.09
C ALA A 3 -10.94 16.97 -4.18
N TRP A 4 -12.03 16.30 -4.61
CA TRP A 4 -12.97 16.83 -5.59
C TRP A 4 -13.76 18.05 -5.07
N ALA A 5 -14.07 18.10 -3.78
CA ALA A 5 -14.65 19.30 -3.18
C ALA A 5 -13.66 20.48 -3.21
N GLY A 6 -12.36 20.22 -3.03
CA GLY A 6 -11.29 21.22 -3.20
C GLY A 6 -11.18 21.71 -4.64
N VAL A 7 -11.19 20.80 -5.62
CA VAL A 7 -11.20 21.15 -7.05
C VAL A 7 -12.42 22.01 -7.39
N ALA A 8 -13.59 21.61 -6.91
CA ALA A 8 -14.83 22.34 -7.13
C ALA A 8 -14.80 23.76 -6.58
N ARG A 9 -14.30 23.96 -5.35
CA ARG A 9 -14.11 25.30 -4.75
C ARG A 9 -13.14 26.16 -5.55
N LYS A 10 -12.03 25.58 -6.01
CA LYS A 10 -11.05 26.30 -6.85
C LYS A 10 -11.67 26.74 -8.17
N LEU A 11 -12.42 25.84 -8.83
CA LEU A 11 -13.12 26.15 -10.07
C LEU A 11 -14.17 27.24 -9.88
N GLN A 12 -14.98 27.18 -8.82
CA GLN A 12 -15.96 28.23 -8.50
C GLN A 12 -15.31 29.61 -8.29
N GLY A 13 -14.06 29.66 -7.80
CA GLY A 13 -13.31 30.90 -7.65
C GLY A 13 -12.80 31.52 -8.97
N LEU A 14 -12.84 30.78 -10.08
CA LEU A 14 -12.46 31.28 -11.40
C LEU A 14 -13.66 31.94 -12.07
N ARG A 15 -13.48 33.18 -12.56
CA ARG A 15 -14.54 33.96 -13.22
C ARG A 15 -15.20 33.22 -14.41
N ALA A 16 -14.44 32.38 -15.10
CA ALA A 16 -14.95 31.54 -16.21
C ALA A 16 -15.98 30.49 -15.75
N PHE A 17 -15.90 30.04 -14.50
CA PHE A 17 -16.74 28.98 -13.93
C PHE A 17 -17.71 29.47 -12.86
N ALA A 18 -17.64 30.76 -12.48
CA ALA A 18 -18.44 31.38 -11.41
C ALA A 18 -19.98 31.28 -11.60
N LYS A 19 -20.47 31.06 -12.84
CA LYS A 19 -21.90 30.83 -13.11
C LYS A 19 -22.37 29.40 -12.86
N THR A 20 -21.46 28.46 -12.61
CA THR A 20 -21.80 27.04 -12.47
C THR A 20 -21.63 26.64 -11.02
N GLU A 21 -22.72 26.26 -10.34
CA GLU A 21 -22.64 25.64 -9.03
C GLU A 21 -22.00 24.25 -9.16
N LEU A 22 -20.68 24.22 -9.08
CA LEU A 22 -19.91 22.99 -9.20
C LEU A 22 -19.74 22.38 -7.82
N ILE A 23 -20.39 21.25 -7.55
CA ILE A 23 -20.22 20.50 -6.28
C ILE A 23 -19.21 19.38 -6.51
N GLY A 24 -18.44 18.96 -5.50
CA GLY A 24 -17.39 17.94 -5.65
C GLY A 24 -17.81 16.66 -6.40
N LYS A 25 -19.01 16.11 -6.12
CA LYS A 25 -19.54 14.95 -6.88
C LYS A 25 -19.85 15.29 -8.34
N SER A 26 -20.35 16.49 -8.61
CA SER A 26 -20.62 16.97 -9.98
C SER A 26 -19.33 17.21 -10.75
N ALA A 27 -18.29 17.76 -10.09
CA ALA A 27 -16.96 17.94 -10.65
C ALA A 27 -16.36 16.61 -11.10
N GLN A 28 -16.41 15.61 -10.22
CA GLN A 28 -15.91 14.26 -10.53
C GLN A 28 -16.67 13.63 -11.70
N ALA A 29 -18.01 13.70 -11.69
CA ALA A 29 -18.82 13.13 -12.77
C ALA A 29 -18.53 13.79 -14.12
N ARG A 30 -18.45 15.12 -14.17
CA ARG A 30 -18.11 15.88 -15.38
C ARG A 30 -16.71 15.53 -15.90
N PHE A 31 -15.74 15.40 -14.99
CA PHE A 31 -14.38 15.05 -15.35
C PHE A 31 -14.26 13.61 -15.89
N ASN A 32 -15.00 12.66 -15.30
CA ASN A 32 -15.05 11.29 -15.81
C ASN A 32 -15.67 11.20 -17.21
N VAL A 33 -16.72 11.99 -17.48
CA VAL A 33 -17.32 12.08 -18.83
C VAL A 33 -16.33 12.65 -19.84
N LEU A 34 -15.57 13.69 -19.44
CA LEU A 34 -14.56 14.32 -20.27
C LEU A 34 -13.44 13.32 -20.64
N ILE A 35 -12.94 12.57 -19.67
CA ILE A 35 -11.96 11.49 -19.89
C ILE A 35 -12.53 10.41 -20.82
N GLY A 36 -13.78 9.99 -20.61
CA GLY A 36 -14.42 8.99 -21.45
C GLY A 36 -14.52 9.43 -22.92
N HIS A 37 -14.94 10.68 -23.16
CA HIS A 37 -15.00 11.25 -24.50
C HIS A 37 -13.62 11.32 -25.17
N HIS A 38 -12.57 11.69 -24.43
CA HIS A 38 -11.21 11.75 -24.96
C HIS A 38 -10.68 10.36 -25.36
N HIS A 39 -10.89 9.36 -24.51
CA HIS A 39 -10.57 7.97 -24.85
C HIS A 39 -11.28 7.47 -26.10
N ASP A 40 -12.49 7.96 -26.37
CA ASP A 40 -13.24 7.58 -27.57
C ASP A 40 -12.79 8.38 -28.79
N TYR A 41 -12.33 9.62 -28.62
CA TYR A 41 -11.66 10.41 -29.66
C TYR A 41 -10.38 9.71 -30.16
N ASP A 42 -9.54 9.20 -29.27
CA ASP A 42 -8.32 8.44 -29.62
C ASP A 42 -8.60 7.13 -30.39
N LYS A 43 -9.82 6.59 -30.26
CA LYS A 43 -10.24 5.34 -30.91
C LYS A 43 -10.86 5.54 -32.29
N VAL A 44 -11.23 6.78 -32.66
CA VAL A 44 -11.74 7.06 -34.01
C VAL A 44 -10.54 7.01 -34.96
N PRO A 45 -10.46 6.06 -35.91
CA PRO A 45 -9.33 5.99 -36.81
C PRO A 45 -9.26 7.28 -37.66
N ALA A 46 -8.09 7.90 -37.67
CA ALA A 46 -7.72 9.09 -38.47
C ALA A 46 -8.07 8.98 -39.98
N ALA A 47 -8.50 7.80 -40.44
CA ALA A 47 -8.94 7.52 -41.80
C ALA A 47 -10.32 8.11 -42.17
N ALA A 48 -11.15 8.56 -41.21
CA ALA A 48 -12.52 9.02 -41.50
C ALA A 48 -12.62 10.51 -41.86
N SER A 49 -11.62 11.33 -41.55
CA SER A 49 -11.72 12.78 -41.69
C SER A 49 -10.55 13.28 -42.53
N GLY A 50 -10.79 13.58 -43.81
CA GLY A 50 -9.85 14.34 -44.65
C GLY A 50 -9.71 15.80 -44.21
N VAL A 51 -9.79 16.06 -42.90
CA VAL A 51 -9.63 17.35 -42.25
C VAL A 51 -8.22 17.36 -41.66
N THR A 52 -7.48 18.41 -41.97
CA THR A 52 -6.22 18.74 -41.30
C THR A 52 -6.53 18.99 -39.84
N ASP A 53 -6.27 18.00 -38.99
CA ASP A 53 -6.52 18.07 -37.56
C ASP A 53 -5.46 18.99 -36.95
N ASP A 54 -5.83 20.25 -36.72
CA ASP A 54 -5.07 21.13 -35.84
C ASP A 54 -5.16 20.50 -34.45
N TYR A 55 -4.08 19.86 -34.02
CA TYR A 55 -3.98 19.21 -32.71
C TYR A 55 -4.21 20.27 -31.62
N ASP A 56 -5.46 20.38 -31.16
CA ASP A 56 -5.96 21.43 -30.28
C ASP A 56 -5.18 21.41 -28.94
N GLU A 57 -4.80 22.58 -28.43
CA GLU A 57 -4.18 22.74 -27.11
C GLU A 57 -5.03 22.07 -26.02
N THR A 58 -6.34 21.99 -26.23
CA THR A 58 -7.29 21.27 -25.37
C THR A 58 -7.04 19.76 -25.35
N ILE A 59 -6.75 19.14 -26.49
CA ILE A 59 -6.45 17.71 -26.63
C ILE A 59 -5.11 17.41 -25.94
N GLN A 60 -4.09 18.24 -26.16
CA GLN A 60 -2.78 18.12 -25.48
C GLN A 60 -2.93 18.19 -23.96
N LEU A 61 -3.73 19.14 -23.47
CA LEU A 61 -3.98 19.27 -22.03
C LEU A 61 -4.68 18.02 -21.48
N LEU A 62 -5.60 17.41 -22.23
CA LEU A 62 -6.29 16.19 -21.81
C LEU A 62 -5.34 14.99 -21.78
N ASP A 63 -4.45 14.85 -22.75
CA ASP A 63 -3.39 13.82 -22.77
C ASP A 63 -2.47 13.95 -21.55
N ASP A 64 -1.99 15.16 -21.25
CA ASP A 64 -1.12 15.43 -20.10
C ASP A 64 -1.81 15.11 -18.77
N LEU A 65 -3.10 15.46 -18.64
CA LEU A 65 -3.88 15.17 -17.45
C LEU A 65 -4.10 13.67 -17.26
N LEU A 66 -4.36 12.92 -18.33
CA LEU A 66 -4.49 11.47 -18.29
C LEU A 66 -3.18 10.81 -17.85
N LEU A 67 -2.06 11.23 -18.43
CA LEU A 67 -0.74 10.71 -18.08
C LEU A 67 -0.43 10.89 -16.59
N GLN A 68 -0.73 12.06 -16.03
CA GLN A 68 -0.53 12.34 -14.60
C GLN A 68 -1.43 11.49 -13.71
N LEU A 69 -2.67 11.24 -14.12
CA LEU A 69 -3.60 10.39 -13.36
C LEU A 69 -3.16 8.94 -13.33
N ASP A 70 -2.71 8.40 -14.47
CA ASP A 70 -2.21 7.04 -14.58
C ASP A 70 -0.93 6.85 -13.78
N GLU A 71 0.01 7.81 -13.85
CA GLU A 71 1.23 7.78 -13.05
C GLU A 71 0.92 7.84 -11.55
N HIS A 72 -0.02 8.70 -11.15
CA HIS A 72 -0.47 8.76 -9.76
C HIS A 72 -1.09 7.43 -9.30
N ALA A 73 -1.93 6.81 -10.13
CA ALA A 73 -2.54 5.51 -9.82
C ALA A 73 -1.48 4.42 -9.61
N LYS A 74 -0.49 4.33 -10.52
CA LYS A 74 0.64 3.40 -10.41
C LYS A 74 1.47 3.65 -9.15
N MET A 75 1.76 4.91 -8.84
CA MET A 75 2.53 5.28 -7.66
C MET A 75 1.82 4.92 -6.36
N GLU A 76 0.51 5.10 -6.27
CA GLU A 76 -0.29 4.68 -5.12
C GLU A 76 -0.32 3.15 -4.98
N GLU A 77 -0.43 2.42 -6.08
CA GLU A 77 -0.34 0.95 -6.08
C GLU A 77 1.02 0.48 -5.55
N LEU A 78 2.11 1.06 -6.05
CA LEU A 78 3.47 0.76 -5.59
C LEU A 78 3.68 1.08 -4.10
N LYS A 79 3.12 2.18 -3.60
CA LYS A 79 3.16 2.49 -2.15
C LYS A 79 2.41 1.44 -1.35
N SER A 80 1.23 1.05 -1.80
CA SER A 80 0.42 0.02 -1.14
C SER A 80 1.14 -1.33 -1.09
N GLU A 81 1.82 -1.70 -2.17
CA GLU A 81 2.59 -2.95 -2.26
C GLU A 81 3.83 -2.90 -1.35
N LYS A 82 4.57 -1.79 -1.36
CA LYS A 82 5.69 -1.57 -0.43
C LYS A 82 5.24 -1.68 1.04
N GLN A 83 4.06 -1.15 1.37
CA GLN A 83 3.50 -1.26 2.72
C GLN A 83 3.16 -2.71 3.07
N LYS A 84 2.51 -3.46 2.17
CA LYS A 84 2.23 -4.89 2.36
C LYS A 84 3.51 -5.69 2.57
N ASN A 85 4.53 -5.44 1.75
CA ASN A 85 5.82 -6.12 1.85
C ASN A 85 6.53 -5.83 3.17
N LYS A 86 6.46 -4.59 3.65
CA LYS A 86 7.00 -4.21 4.97
C LYS A 86 6.29 -4.98 6.10
N ILE A 87 4.96 -5.03 6.09
CA ILE A 87 4.17 -5.76 7.08
C ILE A 87 4.53 -7.26 7.04
N ALA A 88 4.63 -7.86 5.86
CA ALA A 88 5.02 -9.26 5.70
C ALA A 88 6.43 -9.56 6.24
N ALA A 89 7.38 -8.63 6.05
CA ALA A 89 8.75 -8.77 6.58
C ALA A 89 8.78 -8.69 8.12
N GLU A 90 8.00 -7.78 8.70
CA GLU A 90 7.84 -7.65 10.15
C GLU A 90 7.17 -8.91 10.74
N GLU A 91 6.14 -9.44 10.08
CA GLU A 91 5.46 -10.68 10.48
C GLU A 91 6.41 -11.89 10.43
N LYS A 92 7.21 -12.01 9.36
CA LYS A 92 8.22 -13.08 9.23
C LYS A 92 9.25 -13.02 10.35
N THR A 93 9.68 -11.82 10.72
CA THR A 93 10.61 -11.60 11.84
C THR A 93 9.96 -11.98 13.17
N GLY A 94 8.72 -11.55 13.42
CA GLY A 94 7.97 -11.90 14.61
C GLY A 94 7.70 -13.40 14.72
N LYS A 95 7.42 -14.09 13.61
CA LYS A 95 7.30 -15.55 13.55
C LYS A 95 8.62 -16.23 13.94
N TYR A 96 9.75 -15.81 13.39
CA TYR A 96 11.06 -16.37 13.75
C TYR A 96 11.36 -16.26 15.25
N ILE A 97 11.08 -15.11 15.86
CA ILE A 97 11.27 -14.91 17.30
C ILE A 97 10.38 -15.83 18.12
N ARG A 98 9.09 -15.94 17.77
CA ARG A 98 8.13 -16.83 18.42
C ARG A 98 8.56 -18.30 18.32
N ASP A 99 8.93 -18.75 17.13
CA ASP A 99 9.37 -20.14 16.89
C ASP A 99 10.62 -20.47 17.71
N LYS A 100 11.59 -19.54 17.78
CA LYS A 100 12.82 -19.71 18.56
C LYS A 100 12.53 -19.73 20.08
N ALA A 101 11.60 -18.92 20.56
CA ALA A 101 11.17 -18.92 21.95
C ALA A 101 10.45 -20.22 22.33
N VAL A 102 9.53 -20.68 21.48
CA VAL A 102 8.80 -21.96 21.66
C VAL A 102 9.78 -23.14 21.67
N PHE A 103 10.75 -23.16 20.74
CA PHE A 103 11.79 -24.18 20.69
C PHE A 103 12.61 -24.23 21.99
N ARG A 104 13.07 -23.07 22.48
CA ARG A 104 13.79 -22.97 23.77
C ARG A 104 12.96 -23.45 24.94
N LEU A 105 11.67 -23.09 24.98
CA LEU A 105 10.76 -23.51 26.04
C LEU A 105 10.50 -25.01 26.01
N LYS A 106 10.40 -25.63 24.82
CA LYS A 106 10.20 -27.07 24.66
C LYS A 106 11.46 -27.84 25.08
N ASN A 107 12.64 -27.37 24.67
CA ASN A 107 13.91 -28.03 25.01
C ASN A 107 14.31 -27.79 26.47
N GLY A 108 14.05 -26.61 27.03
CA GLY A 108 14.27 -26.31 28.46
C GLY A 108 13.34 -27.09 29.40
N ARG A 109 12.16 -27.50 28.93
CA ARG A 109 11.28 -28.43 29.65
C ARG A 109 11.83 -29.87 29.66
N ASN A 110 12.46 -30.33 28.57
CA ASN A 110 13.10 -31.64 28.52
C ASN A 110 14.31 -31.75 29.47
N VAL A 111 15.10 -30.68 29.64
CA VAL A 111 16.26 -30.70 30.58
C VAL A 111 15.81 -30.76 32.05
N LYS A 112 14.64 -30.22 32.40
CA LYS A 112 14.12 -30.27 33.78
C LYS A 112 13.58 -31.65 34.20
N MET A 113 13.28 -32.55 33.25
CA MET A 113 12.88 -33.94 33.52
C MET A 113 14.08 -34.91 33.65
N SER A 114 15.30 -34.45 33.39
CA SER A 114 16.53 -35.22 33.55
C SER A 114 17.41 -34.62 34.64
N ARG A 115 16.87 -34.44 35.86
CA ARG A 115 17.72 -34.41 37.05
C ARG A 115 18.05 -35.86 37.42
N PRO A 116 19.30 -36.32 37.34
CA PRO A 116 19.65 -37.61 37.90
C PRO A 116 19.49 -37.51 39.43
N ASN A 117 18.71 -38.42 40.01
CA ASN A 117 18.83 -38.75 41.43
C ASN A 117 20.25 -39.32 41.65
N SER A 118 21.26 -38.47 41.87
CA SER A 118 22.52 -38.92 42.43
C SER A 118 22.39 -38.92 43.95
N LEU A 119 21.99 -40.07 44.50
CA LEU A 119 22.30 -40.41 45.89
C LEU A 119 23.82 -40.35 46.04
N CYS A 120 24.34 -39.32 46.72
CA CYS A 120 25.72 -39.33 47.20
C CYS A 120 25.81 -40.42 48.29
N PRO A 121 26.69 -41.44 48.16
CA PRO A 121 26.91 -42.40 49.24
C PRO A 121 27.56 -41.68 50.43
N ARG A 122 27.04 -41.95 51.63
CA ARG A 122 27.54 -41.44 52.91
C ARG A 122 29.02 -41.80 53.10
N PRO A 123 29.89 -40.88 53.57
CA PRO A 123 31.21 -41.26 54.04
C PRO A 123 31.08 -42.05 55.36
N ARG A 124 31.56 -43.30 55.35
CA ARG A 124 31.76 -44.10 56.57
C ARG A 124 32.85 -43.43 57.40
N LYS A 125 32.51 -42.93 58.58
CA LYS A 125 33.51 -42.50 59.56
C LYS A 125 34.27 -43.73 60.04
N LEU A 126 35.52 -43.85 59.58
CA LEU A 126 36.48 -44.78 60.15
C LEU A 126 36.89 -44.22 61.52
N HIS A 127 36.73 -45.03 62.55
CA HIS A 127 37.17 -44.69 63.90
C HIS A 127 38.70 -44.71 63.95
N SER A 128 39.32 -43.68 64.52
CA SER A 128 40.68 -43.75 65.03
C SER A 128 40.68 -43.25 66.47
N ARG A 129 40.73 -44.21 67.39
CA ARG A 129 41.11 -43.99 68.79
C ARG A 129 42.58 -43.60 68.83
N CYS A 130 42.90 -42.53 69.55
CA CYS A 130 43.97 -42.36 70.53
C CYS A 130 44.11 -40.85 70.81
#